data_AF-A0AAD2E6F7-F1
#
_entry.id   AF-A0AAD2E6F7-F1
#
_cell.length_a   1.000
_cell.length_b   1.000
_cell.length_c   1.000
_cell.angle_alpha   90.00
_cell.angle_beta   90.00
_cell.angle_gamma   90.00
#
_symmetry.space_group_name_H-M   'P 1'
#
loop_
_entity.id
_entity.type
_entity.pdbx_description
1 polymer ?
#
loop_
_entity_poly.entity_id
_entity_poly.type
_entity_poly.pdbx_seq_one_letter_code
_entity_poly.pdbx_strand_id
1 'polypeptide(L)'
;MLRFLKLPFSKDGKRGKDVNNLVTKSNVNEEYKEAFRTNSYVEIYKKVQGQLERSTDNGPSSSSSSSSSSSSSSSSSSSSSSSSSRNVHLSEFLFEPQQETLAYMIENSELHQLLVNYFEISLEACRLCELLLKNVHKVRANYQVIKTAIKQMKKAPDGASWNTDDRCLAVYRNLASFVMLRNPLSTITPLQFQELHENHLHFLHRLTSKCGKTKRKTKLRRWIKKVMTYIFLGTCGALVIPILILAFHSMVAMVVAPVLFVLGSLSLVLKKLKVARKKLKKKTPCERLGMQLDIAARGVYILIKDFDTISRLVQRLHDELEHEKFVADICVRKGKNEILKEVLREFQLNGSSFLEQLEELEKQIYLCFLDINRSRRLLFEEIIS
;
A
#
# COMPACT_ATOMS: atom_id res chain seq x y z
N MET A 1 30.71 -37.93 2.44
CA MET A 1 29.99 -38.54 1.31
C MET A 1 29.31 -37.43 0.52
N LEU A 2 30.04 -36.85 -0.44
CA LEU A 2 29.53 -35.85 -1.38
C LEU A 2 28.58 -36.50 -2.38
N ARG A 3 27.46 -35.84 -2.69
CA ARG A 3 26.84 -35.92 -4.03
C ARG A 3 26.35 -34.54 -4.45
N PHE A 4 27.20 -33.90 -5.25
CA PHE A 4 26.82 -32.88 -6.23
C PHE A 4 25.81 -33.49 -7.23
N LEU A 5 24.74 -32.77 -7.52
CA LEU A 5 23.97 -32.98 -8.74
C LEU A 5 24.22 -31.80 -9.69
N LYS A 6 24.91 -32.15 -10.78
CA LYS A 6 25.22 -31.38 -11.98
C LYS A 6 23.95 -30.79 -12.60
N LEU A 7 24.01 -29.51 -12.98
CA LEU A 7 23.24 -28.95 -14.08
C LEU A 7 24.04 -29.16 -15.38
N PRO A 8 23.46 -29.74 -16.44
CA PRO A 8 24.15 -29.90 -17.71
C PRO A 8 23.71 -28.81 -18.70
N PHE A 9 24.60 -27.90 -19.05
CA PHE A 9 24.73 -27.40 -20.42
C PHE A 9 26.15 -26.86 -20.57
N SER A 10 26.94 -27.51 -21.43
CA SER A 10 28.27 -27.07 -21.81
C SER A 10 28.47 -27.28 -23.30
N LYS A 11 29.31 -26.41 -23.85
CA LYS A 11 29.91 -26.29 -25.19
C LYS A 11 29.12 -25.50 -26.24
N ASP A 12 29.73 -24.63 -27.04
CA ASP A 12 31.15 -24.34 -27.28
C ASP A 12 31.26 -22.92 -27.87
N GLY A 13 32.36 -22.21 -27.63
CA GLY A 13 32.59 -20.89 -28.22
C GLY A 13 34.05 -20.44 -28.12
N LYS A 14 34.83 -20.71 -29.16
CA LYS A 14 36.24 -20.34 -29.30
C LYS A 14 36.45 -18.82 -29.36
N ARG A 15 37.55 -18.40 -28.71
CA ARG A 15 38.42 -17.21 -28.91
C ARG A 15 38.15 -16.34 -30.16
N GLY A 16 38.15 -15.02 -29.94
CA GLY A 16 38.81 -14.07 -30.86
C GLY A 16 38.16 -12.68 -30.99
N LYS A 17 38.81 -11.68 -30.38
CA LYS A 17 38.88 -10.25 -30.76
C LYS A 17 37.66 -9.33 -30.67
N ASP A 18 37.90 -8.24 -29.94
CA ASP A 18 37.54 -6.85 -30.23
C ASP A 18 36.06 -6.53 -30.52
N VAL A 19 35.30 -6.20 -29.47
CA VAL A 19 34.27 -5.15 -29.56
C VAL A 19 34.27 -4.33 -28.26
N ASN A 20 35.13 -3.32 -28.23
CA ASN A 20 34.85 -2.12 -27.44
C ASN A 20 33.61 -1.45 -28.03
N ASN A 21 32.44 -1.71 -27.47
CA ASN A 21 31.35 -0.74 -27.34
C ASN A 21 30.11 -1.37 -26.72
N LEU A 22 29.46 -0.57 -25.88
CA LEU A 22 28.11 -0.75 -25.34
C LEU A 22 27.96 -1.69 -24.13
N VAL A 23 28.68 -1.39 -23.06
CA VAL A 23 28.12 -1.57 -21.71
C VAL A 23 27.77 -0.20 -21.18
N THR A 24 26.65 0.35 -21.64
CA THR A 24 25.87 1.28 -20.83
C THR A 24 25.45 0.48 -19.61
N LYS A 25 26.29 0.50 -18.58
CA LYS A 25 26.01 -0.12 -17.29
C LYS A 25 24.81 0.66 -16.75
N SER A 26 23.59 0.16 -16.98
CA SER A 26 22.41 0.71 -16.34
C SER A 26 22.74 0.69 -14.84
N ASN A 27 22.81 1.88 -14.25
CA ASN A 27 23.05 1.98 -12.82
C ASN A 27 21.81 1.33 -12.19
N VAL A 28 21.98 0.16 -11.56
CA VAL A 28 20.89 -0.59 -10.93
C VAL A 28 20.10 0.31 -9.97
N ASN A 29 20.75 1.29 -9.35
CA ASN A 29 20.08 2.30 -8.51
C ASN A 29 19.20 3.27 -9.31
N GLU A 30 19.59 3.66 -10.51
CA GLU A 30 18.77 4.51 -11.39
C GLU A 30 17.62 3.72 -12.00
N GLU A 31 17.87 2.48 -12.43
CA GLU A 31 16.81 1.57 -12.89
C GLU A 31 15.81 1.28 -11.77
N TYR A 32 16.29 1.08 -10.53
CA TYR A 32 15.46 0.98 -9.35
C TYR A 32 14.63 2.26 -9.15
N LYS A 33 15.24 3.45 -9.10
CA LYS A 33 14.52 4.72 -8.93
C LYS A 33 13.46 4.97 -10.00
N GLU A 34 13.76 4.67 -11.26
CA GLU A 34 12.82 4.79 -12.38
C GLU A 34 11.65 3.80 -12.25
N ALA A 35 11.90 2.57 -11.82
CA ALA A 35 10.84 1.59 -11.54
C ALA A 35 9.88 2.05 -10.43
N PHE A 36 10.35 2.84 -9.46
CA PHE A 36 9.52 3.42 -8.40
C PHE A 36 8.76 4.68 -8.83
N ARG A 37 9.31 5.49 -9.74
CA ARG A 37 8.72 6.79 -10.16
C ARG A 37 7.68 6.65 -11.27
N THR A 38 6.74 5.73 -11.09
CA THR A 38 5.56 5.68 -11.95
C THR A 38 4.72 6.97 -11.81
N ASN A 39 3.98 7.36 -12.84
CA ASN A 39 3.09 8.54 -12.80
C ASN A 39 2.15 8.50 -11.58
N SER A 40 1.66 7.31 -11.21
CA SER A 40 0.81 7.11 -10.03
C SER A 40 1.53 7.32 -8.70
N TYR A 41 2.82 6.95 -8.62
CA TYR A 41 3.64 7.24 -7.44
C TYR A 41 3.85 8.75 -7.29
N VAL A 42 4.21 9.44 -8.39
CA VAL A 42 4.41 10.90 -8.40
C VAL A 42 3.13 11.64 -8.01
N GLU A 43 1.98 11.18 -8.48
CA GLU A 43 0.68 11.75 -8.12
C GLU A 43 0.38 11.62 -6.62
N ILE A 44 0.56 10.42 -6.06
CA ILE A 44 0.35 10.18 -4.63
C ILE A 44 1.33 10.97 -3.77
N TYR A 45 2.59 11.02 -4.18
CA TYR A 45 3.61 11.82 -3.51
C TYR A 45 3.19 13.30 -3.45
N LYS A 46 2.75 13.88 -4.57
CA LYS A 46 2.25 15.26 -4.63
C LYS A 46 1.01 15.48 -3.78
N LYS A 47 0.03 14.56 -3.81
CA LYS A 47 -1.20 14.64 -3.00
C LYS A 47 -0.87 14.66 -1.50
N VAL A 48 0.01 13.77 -1.05
CA VAL A 48 0.44 13.68 0.34
C VAL A 48 1.20 14.94 0.76
N GLN A 49 2.19 15.35 -0.04
CA GLN A 49 3.05 16.48 0.29
C GLN A 49 2.25 17.78 0.39
N GLY A 50 1.34 18.05 -0.56
CA GLY A 50 0.51 19.25 -0.53
C GLY A 50 -0.42 19.34 0.69
N GLN A 51 -0.80 18.21 1.29
CA GLN A 51 -1.59 18.21 2.52
C GLN A 51 -0.74 18.36 3.78
N LEU A 52 0.47 17.80 3.77
CA LEU A 52 1.39 17.98 4.86
C LEU A 52 1.79 19.45 5.01
N GLU A 53 2.09 20.14 3.90
CA GLU A 53 2.43 21.57 3.88
C GLU A 53 1.31 22.43 4.47
N ARG A 54 0.05 22.17 4.08
CA ARG A 54 -1.14 22.85 4.64
C ARG A 54 -1.37 22.59 6.13
N SER A 55 -0.93 21.44 6.63
CA SER A 55 -1.05 21.10 8.05
C SER A 55 0.00 21.84 8.89
N THR A 56 1.14 22.21 8.32
CA THR A 56 2.22 22.95 8.98
C THR A 56 2.02 24.47 9.03
N ASP A 57 1.28 25.07 8.09
CA ASP A 57 1.09 26.54 8.00
C ASP A 57 0.12 27.13 9.05
N ASN A 58 -0.49 26.32 9.92
CA ASN A 58 -1.42 26.78 10.96
C ASN A 58 -0.76 27.02 12.35
N GLY A 59 0.53 27.35 12.40
CA GLY A 59 1.24 27.84 13.61
C GLY A 59 1.15 29.37 13.76
N PRO A 60 1.18 29.93 14.98
CA PRO A 60 0.59 31.25 15.25
C PRO A 60 1.40 32.36 14.58
N SER A 61 0.77 33.04 13.62
CA SER A 61 1.28 34.29 13.07
C SER A 61 1.31 35.34 14.18
N SER A 62 2.50 35.66 14.64
CA SER A 62 2.81 36.85 15.42
C SER A 62 2.34 38.09 14.65
N SER A 63 1.20 38.65 15.04
CA SER A 63 0.75 39.96 14.58
C SER A 63 1.24 41.02 15.56
N SER A 64 2.06 41.91 15.02
CA SER A 64 2.58 43.12 15.63
C SER A 64 1.44 44.02 16.11
N SER A 65 1.58 44.47 17.35
CA SER A 65 0.75 45.45 18.03
C SER A 65 0.76 46.80 17.33
N SER A 66 -0.44 47.33 17.07
CA SER A 66 -0.67 48.77 16.98
C SER A 66 -1.90 49.10 17.83
N SER A 67 -1.65 49.96 18.81
CA SER A 67 -2.55 50.43 19.84
C SER A 67 -3.55 51.45 19.30
N SER A 68 -4.84 51.29 19.62
CA SER A 68 -5.71 52.44 19.88
C SER A 68 -6.88 52.02 20.78
N SER A 69 -7.11 52.86 21.77
CA SER A 69 -8.08 52.80 22.84
C SER A 69 -9.49 53.15 22.37
N SER A 70 -10.51 52.43 22.84
CA SER A 70 -11.76 53.03 23.35
C SER A 70 -12.69 51.96 23.95
N SER A 71 -13.32 52.37 25.05
CA SER A 71 -14.23 51.65 25.93
C SER A 71 -15.65 51.59 25.40
N SER A 72 -16.32 50.45 25.54
CA SER A 72 -17.74 50.38 25.97
C SER A 72 -18.21 48.94 26.15
N SER A 73 -18.87 48.72 27.28
CA SER A 73 -19.53 47.50 27.75
C SER A 73 -20.81 47.16 26.99
N SER A 74 -20.98 45.90 26.60
CA SER A 74 -22.29 45.23 26.57
C SER A 74 -22.15 43.72 26.37
N SER A 75 -22.83 43.00 27.24
CA SER A 75 -23.02 41.55 27.29
C SER A 75 -23.80 40.99 26.11
N SER A 76 -23.28 39.95 25.44
CA SER A 76 -24.08 38.92 24.77
C SER A 76 -23.22 37.78 24.22
N SER A 77 -23.53 36.56 24.67
CA SER A 77 -23.38 35.28 23.96
C SER A 77 -22.06 35.03 23.22
N SER A 78 -21.06 34.55 23.96
CA SER A 78 -19.92 33.84 23.38
C SER A 78 -20.33 32.43 22.95
N SER A 79 -20.86 32.32 21.73
CA SER A 79 -20.75 31.09 20.95
C SER A 79 -19.27 30.88 20.64
N SER A 80 -18.61 30.09 21.49
CA SER A 80 -17.28 29.56 21.24
C SER A 80 -17.34 28.61 20.06
N SER A 81 -17.29 29.16 18.84
CA SER A 81 -16.82 28.44 17.67
C SER A 81 -15.34 28.13 17.91
N SER A 82 -15.10 27.04 18.63
CA SER A 82 -13.82 26.34 18.61
C SER A 82 -13.48 26.08 17.16
N SER A 83 -12.61 26.90 16.58
CA SER A 83 -11.84 26.59 15.38
C SER A 83 -10.90 25.44 15.77
N SER A 84 -11.49 24.27 15.96
CA SER A 84 -10.78 23.01 16.03
C SER A 84 -9.92 22.96 14.79
N SER A 85 -8.60 23.09 14.99
CA SER A 85 -7.59 22.80 13.98
C SER A 85 -7.90 21.41 13.46
N ARG A 86 -8.62 21.36 12.33
CA ARG A 86 -9.10 20.13 11.74
C ARG A 86 -7.85 19.52 11.12
N ASN A 87 -7.16 18.66 11.87
CA ASN A 87 -6.14 17.77 11.32
C ASN A 87 -6.85 16.93 10.27
N VAL A 88 -6.86 17.40 9.02
CA VAL A 88 -7.55 16.71 7.95
C VAL A 88 -6.73 15.47 7.62
N HIS A 89 -7.34 14.30 7.80
CA HIS A 89 -6.65 13.04 7.68
C HIS A 89 -6.34 12.74 6.20
N LEU A 90 -5.13 12.27 5.88
CA LEU A 90 -4.69 11.97 4.51
C LEU A 90 -5.67 11.04 3.79
N SER A 91 -6.31 10.12 4.54
CA SER A 91 -7.33 9.20 4.00
C SER A 91 -8.53 9.88 3.34
N GLU A 92 -8.86 11.12 3.69
CA GLU A 92 -9.99 11.85 3.09
C GLU A 92 -9.69 12.26 1.65
N PHE A 93 -8.41 12.47 1.30
CA PHE A 93 -7.99 12.96 -0.02
C PHE A 93 -7.21 11.93 -0.85
N LEU A 94 -6.57 10.96 -0.21
CA LEU A 94 -5.74 9.97 -0.89
C LEU A 94 -6.57 8.88 -1.58
N PHE A 95 -7.75 8.57 -1.06
CA PHE A 95 -8.51 7.42 -1.50
C PHE A 95 -9.39 7.72 -2.71
N GLU A 96 -9.34 6.81 -3.66
CA GLU A 96 -10.20 6.73 -4.84
C GLU A 96 -10.86 5.33 -4.83
N PRO A 97 -12.17 5.22 -4.52
CA PRO A 97 -13.12 6.30 -4.20
C PRO A 97 -12.88 6.95 -2.84
N GLN A 98 -13.31 8.22 -2.72
CA GLN A 98 -13.33 8.95 -1.45
C GLN A 98 -14.20 8.23 -0.41
N GLN A 99 -13.88 8.47 0.87
CA GLN A 99 -14.52 7.77 1.98
C GLN A 99 -16.04 8.02 2.05
N GLU A 100 -16.50 9.20 1.65
CA GLU A 100 -17.92 9.58 1.60
C GLU A 100 -18.70 8.78 0.55
N THR A 101 -18.16 8.70 -0.68
CA THR A 101 -18.72 7.88 -1.76
C THR A 101 -18.82 6.41 -1.35
N LEU A 102 -17.80 5.94 -0.62
CA LEU A 102 -17.79 4.58 -0.11
C LEU A 102 -18.84 4.38 1.01
N ALA A 103 -18.98 5.32 1.94
CA ALA A 103 -19.98 5.27 3.01
C ALA A 103 -21.40 5.23 2.43
N TYR A 104 -21.70 6.11 1.47
CA TYR A 104 -22.97 6.09 0.74
C TYR A 104 -23.23 4.74 0.05
N MET A 105 -22.20 4.14 -0.56
CA MET A 105 -22.33 2.82 -1.17
C MET A 105 -22.59 1.72 -0.14
N ILE A 106 -21.90 1.73 1.00
CA ILE A 106 -22.07 0.74 2.07
C ILE A 106 -23.47 0.83 2.68
N GLU A 107 -24.01 2.03 2.83
CA GLU A 107 -25.37 2.26 3.36
C GLU A 107 -26.46 1.87 2.35
N ASN A 108 -26.24 2.15 1.06
CA ASN A 108 -27.26 1.93 0.02
C ASN A 108 -27.12 0.61 -0.74
N SER A 109 -26.10 -0.20 -0.44
CA SER A 109 -25.89 -1.53 -1.04
C SER A 109 -25.72 -2.59 0.04
N GLU A 110 -26.33 -3.77 -0.13
CA GLU A 110 -26.04 -4.96 0.70
C GLU A 110 -24.63 -5.50 0.41
N LEU A 111 -23.61 -4.73 0.78
CA LEU A 111 -22.21 -5.04 0.55
C LEU A 111 -21.79 -6.14 1.54
N HIS A 112 -21.15 -7.19 1.02
CA HIS A 112 -20.76 -8.32 1.85
C HIS A 112 -19.81 -7.86 2.97
N GLN A 113 -20.09 -8.21 4.23
CA GLN A 113 -19.35 -7.77 5.42
C GLN A 113 -17.81 -7.82 5.27
N LEU A 114 -17.29 -8.88 4.65
CA LEU A 114 -15.83 -9.01 4.41
C LEU A 114 -15.22 -7.87 3.56
N LEU A 115 -15.99 -7.28 2.64
CA LEU A 115 -15.55 -6.14 1.82
C LEU A 115 -15.58 -4.85 2.64
N VAL A 116 -16.61 -4.66 3.48
CA VAL A 116 -16.68 -3.55 4.44
C VAL A 116 -15.46 -3.58 5.36
N ASN A 117 -15.18 -4.73 5.97
CA ASN A 117 -14.01 -4.91 6.81
C ASN A 117 -12.68 -4.64 6.06
N TYR A 118 -12.59 -4.98 4.77
CA TYR A 118 -11.40 -4.67 3.97
C TYR A 118 -11.20 -3.15 3.81
N PHE A 119 -12.28 -2.41 3.57
CA PHE A 119 -12.21 -0.95 3.48
C PHE A 119 -11.86 -0.28 4.81
N GLU A 120 -12.32 -0.84 5.92
CA GLU A 120 -11.97 -0.39 7.28
C GLU A 120 -10.49 -0.64 7.58
N ILE A 121 -10.00 -1.86 7.31
CA ILE A 121 -8.60 -2.24 7.48
C ILE A 121 -7.65 -1.38 6.62
N SER A 122 -8.03 -1.15 5.36
CA SER A 122 -7.22 -0.27 4.49
C SER A 122 -7.21 1.19 4.94
N LEU A 123 -8.28 1.66 5.60
CA LEU A 123 -8.32 2.98 6.23
C LEU A 123 -7.44 3.05 7.47
N GLU A 124 -7.47 2.04 8.34
CA GLU A 124 -6.60 1.95 9.52
C GLU A 124 -5.12 1.89 9.13
N ALA A 125 -4.76 1.09 8.12
CA ALA A 125 -3.42 1.07 7.58
C ALA A 125 -2.94 2.44 7.07
N CYS A 126 -3.81 3.17 6.35
CA CYS A 126 -3.50 4.51 5.87
C CYS A 126 -3.24 5.49 7.02
N ARG A 127 -4.01 5.41 8.11
CA ARG A 127 -3.78 6.18 9.36
C ARG A 127 -2.41 5.91 9.95
N LEU A 128 -2.00 4.65 9.99
CA LEU A 128 -0.69 4.26 10.50
C LEU A 128 0.44 4.77 9.59
N CYS A 129 0.30 4.65 8.27
CA CYS A 129 1.22 5.22 7.30
C CYS A 129 1.36 6.74 7.44
N GLU A 130 0.26 7.46 7.68
CA GLU A 130 0.28 8.90 7.95
C GLU A 130 1.08 9.23 9.22
N LEU A 131 0.81 8.53 10.32
CA LEU A 131 1.53 8.71 11.58
C LEU A 131 3.03 8.43 11.40
N LEU A 132 3.37 7.36 10.70
CA LEU A 132 4.75 7.00 10.37
C LEU A 132 5.44 8.10 9.57
N LEU A 133 4.79 8.62 8.53
CA LEU A 133 5.35 9.68 7.70
C LEU A 133 5.64 10.95 8.53
N LYS A 134 4.70 11.35 9.40
CA LYS A 134 4.91 12.46 10.34
C LYS A 134 6.10 12.22 11.25
N ASN A 135 6.27 10.99 11.75
CA ASN A 135 7.40 10.62 12.60
C ASN A 135 8.74 10.63 11.84
N VAL A 136 8.77 10.15 10.60
CA VAL A 136 9.95 10.22 9.72
C VAL A 136 10.40 11.66 9.54
N HIS A 137 9.48 12.60 9.32
CA HIS A 137 9.81 14.01 9.18
C HIS A 137 10.32 14.63 10.48
N LYS A 138 9.73 14.27 11.63
CA LYS A 138 10.25 14.67 12.95
C LYS A 138 11.66 14.12 13.19
N VAL A 139 11.92 12.86 12.89
CA VAL A 139 13.27 12.26 13.00
C VAL A 139 14.25 13.04 12.15
N ARG A 140 13.90 13.32 10.88
CA ARG A 140 14.74 14.09 9.97
C ARG A 140 15.04 15.50 10.49
N ALA A 141 14.05 16.18 11.05
CA ALA A 141 14.22 17.50 11.66
C ALA A 141 15.13 17.43 12.90
N ASN A 142 14.88 16.47 13.80
CA ASN A 142 15.70 16.25 14.99
C ASN A 142 17.16 15.94 14.63
N TYR A 143 17.40 15.15 13.58
CA TYR A 143 18.74 14.79 13.11
C TYR A 143 19.53 16.00 12.55
N GLN A 144 18.87 17.12 12.22
CA GLN A 144 19.57 18.34 11.81
C GLN A 144 20.42 18.93 12.94
N VAL A 145 20.06 18.67 14.20
CA VAL A 145 20.86 19.07 15.36
C VAL A 145 22.24 18.41 15.32
N ILE A 146 22.28 17.09 15.07
CA ILE A 146 23.52 16.32 14.92
C ILE A 146 24.33 16.80 13.70
N LYS A 147 23.68 17.00 12.55
CA LYS A 147 24.34 17.58 11.37
C LYS A 147 24.96 18.94 11.65
N THR A 148 24.30 19.77 12.44
CA THR A 148 24.80 21.09 12.83
C THR A 148 26.01 20.97 13.74
N ALA A 149 25.97 20.06 14.73
CA ALA A 149 27.10 19.76 15.60
C ALA A 149 28.34 19.29 14.81
N ILE A 150 28.17 18.36 13.86
CA ILE A 150 29.25 17.89 12.97
C ILE A 150 29.80 19.03 12.10
N LYS A 151 28.93 19.90 11.55
CA LYS A 151 29.37 21.06 10.76
C LYS A 151 30.17 22.07 11.58
N GLN A 152 29.76 22.32 12.84
CA GLN A 152 30.48 23.22 13.74
C GLN A 152 31.88 22.69 14.07
N MET A 153 32.00 21.38 14.24
CA MET A 153 33.28 20.69 14.43
C MET A 153 34.24 20.85 13.24
N LYS A 154 33.73 20.72 12.01
CA LYS A 154 34.56 20.79 10.78
C LYS A 154 35.10 22.18 10.43
N LYS A 155 34.53 23.26 10.97
CA LYS A 155 34.97 24.65 10.72
C LYS A 155 36.28 25.01 11.45
N ALA A 156 36.98 24.05 12.04
CA ALA A 156 38.31 24.25 12.61
C ALA A 156 39.37 24.10 11.51
N PRO A 157 40.28 25.07 11.31
CA PRO A 157 41.44 24.88 10.44
C PRO A 157 42.26 23.68 10.92
N ASP A 158 42.67 22.80 10.02
CA ASP A 158 43.60 21.69 10.29
C ASP A 158 44.88 22.26 10.92
N GLY A 159 44.97 22.21 12.25
CA GLY A 159 46.11 22.73 13.02
C GLY A 159 45.77 23.70 14.16
N ALA A 160 44.53 24.21 14.27
CA ALA A 160 44.12 25.02 15.42
C ALA A 160 43.76 24.11 16.61
N SER A 161 44.46 24.29 17.74
CA SER A 161 44.16 23.61 19.01
C SER A 161 42.68 23.74 19.35
N TRP A 162 42.06 22.63 19.77
CA TRP A 162 40.65 22.48 20.17
C TRP A 162 40.28 23.25 21.45
N ASN A 163 41.07 24.26 21.83
CA ASN A 163 40.99 25.01 23.07
C ASN A 163 40.07 26.24 23.01
N THR A 164 39.30 26.44 21.93
CA THR A 164 38.21 27.43 21.98
C THR A 164 37.01 26.81 22.68
N ASP A 165 37.01 26.88 24.01
CA ASP A 165 36.01 26.36 24.94
C ASP A 165 34.55 26.58 24.46
N ASP A 166 34.29 27.75 23.86
CA ASP A 166 32.98 28.14 23.33
C ASP A 166 32.45 27.24 22.19
N ARG A 167 33.32 26.73 21.31
CA ARG A 167 32.88 25.82 20.21
C ARG A 167 32.52 24.44 20.73
N CYS A 168 33.35 23.88 21.61
CA CYS A 168 33.07 22.60 22.25
C CYS A 168 31.77 22.70 23.06
N LEU A 169 31.58 23.80 23.78
CA LEU A 169 30.35 24.08 24.52
C LEU A 169 29.11 24.13 23.62
N ALA A 170 29.18 24.78 22.44
CA ALA A 170 28.08 24.80 21.47
C ALA A 170 27.72 23.41 20.95
N VAL A 171 28.73 22.57 20.68
CA VAL A 171 28.53 21.18 20.25
C VAL A 171 27.91 20.35 21.38
N TYR A 172 28.39 20.47 22.63
CA TYR A 172 27.78 19.79 23.77
C TYR A 172 26.33 20.20 23.97
N ARG A 173 25.99 21.49 23.80
CA ARG A 173 24.60 21.97 23.85
C ARG A 173 23.73 21.30 22.78
N ASN A 174 24.23 21.16 21.55
CA ASN A 174 23.51 20.45 20.49
C ASN A 174 23.29 18.96 20.86
N LEU A 175 24.34 18.26 21.33
CA LEU A 175 24.20 16.86 21.75
C LEU A 175 23.22 16.71 22.93
N ALA A 176 23.31 17.58 23.94
CA ALA A 176 22.38 17.58 25.07
C ALA A 176 20.93 17.81 24.61
N SER A 177 20.72 18.76 23.69
CA SER A 177 19.39 18.99 23.12
C SER A 177 18.88 17.77 22.34
N PHE A 178 19.75 17.08 21.59
CA PHE A 178 19.40 15.86 20.87
C PHE A 178 18.99 14.73 21.82
N VAL A 179 19.73 14.54 22.93
CA VAL A 179 19.40 13.52 23.95
C VAL A 179 18.01 13.78 24.56
N MET A 180 17.65 15.04 24.77
CA MET A 180 16.35 15.44 25.31
C MET A 180 15.18 15.27 24.33
N LEU A 181 15.43 15.20 23.02
CA LEU A 181 14.39 14.96 22.04
C LEU A 181 13.87 13.53 22.18
N ARG A 182 12.58 13.37 22.46
CA ARG A 182 11.94 12.05 22.41
C ARG A 182 12.08 11.46 21.00
N ASN A 183 12.41 10.17 20.93
CA ASN A 183 12.44 9.46 19.66
C ASN A 183 11.02 9.35 19.09
N PRO A 184 10.74 9.96 17.92
CA PRO A 184 9.41 9.93 17.32
C PRO A 184 8.96 8.51 16.95
N LEU A 185 9.89 7.60 16.63
CA LEU A 185 9.59 6.21 16.27
C LEU A 185 9.11 5.40 17.49
N SER A 186 9.48 5.79 18.71
CA SER A 186 8.99 5.11 19.94
C SER A 186 7.49 5.34 20.20
N THR A 187 6.84 6.24 19.45
CA THR A 187 5.37 6.39 19.50
C THR A 187 4.66 5.18 18.89
N ILE A 188 5.35 4.44 18.03
CA ILE A 188 4.82 3.23 17.41
C ILE A 188 5.52 2.05 18.08
N THR A 189 4.87 1.52 19.10
CA THR A 189 5.42 0.42 19.89
C THR A 189 5.49 -0.84 19.02
N PRO A 190 6.49 -1.72 19.19
CA PRO A 190 6.48 -3.06 18.58
C PRO A 190 5.15 -3.80 18.80
N LEU A 191 4.47 -3.54 19.92
CA LEU A 191 3.11 -4.01 20.22
C LEU A 191 2.05 -3.53 19.22
N GLN A 192 2.10 -2.29 18.73
CA GLN A 192 1.14 -1.80 17.73
C GLN A 192 1.40 -2.44 16.35
N PHE A 193 2.66 -2.64 15.98
CA PHE A 193 2.98 -3.41 14.76
C PHE A 193 2.61 -4.88 14.91
N GLN A 194 2.78 -5.47 16.09
CA GLN A 194 2.43 -6.86 16.38
C GLN A 194 0.91 -7.07 16.43
N GLU A 195 0.17 -6.17 17.08
CA GLU A 195 -1.30 -6.17 17.13
C GLU A 195 -1.89 -5.95 15.74
N LEU A 196 -1.32 -5.03 14.96
CA LEU A 196 -1.64 -4.85 13.55
C LEU A 196 -1.32 -6.14 12.77
N HIS A 197 -0.13 -6.70 12.87
CA HIS A 197 0.28 -7.90 12.12
C HIS A 197 -0.61 -9.12 12.44
N GLU A 198 -0.89 -9.39 13.72
CA GLU A 198 -1.75 -10.50 14.16
C GLU A 198 -3.22 -10.31 13.73
N ASN A 199 -3.78 -9.10 13.90
CA ASN A 199 -5.15 -8.79 13.48
C ASN A 199 -5.30 -8.88 11.94
N HIS A 200 -4.30 -8.44 11.18
CA HIS A 200 -4.31 -8.47 9.72
C HIS A 200 -4.05 -9.86 9.15
N LEU A 201 -3.20 -10.69 9.77
CA LEU A 201 -3.00 -12.09 9.39
C LEU A 201 -4.25 -12.94 9.63
N HIS A 202 -4.89 -12.76 10.78
CA HIS A 202 -6.15 -13.43 11.09
C HIS A 202 -7.26 -13.02 10.10
N PHE A 203 -7.34 -11.73 9.74
CA PHE A 203 -8.28 -11.24 8.75
C PHE A 203 -7.97 -11.72 7.32
N LEU A 204 -6.69 -11.75 6.91
CA LEU A 204 -6.25 -12.34 5.63
C LEU A 204 -6.64 -13.81 5.55
N HIS A 205 -6.44 -14.58 6.62
CA HIS A 205 -6.83 -15.99 6.68
C HIS A 205 -8.36 -16.15 6.55
N ARG A 206 -9.14 -15.28 7.19
CA ARG A 206 -10.61 -15.25 7.07
C ARG A 206 -11.09 -14.89 5.66
N LEU A 207 -10.47 -13.90 5.00
CA LEU A 207 -10.73 -13.52 3.61
C LEU A 207 -10.34 -14.65 2.63
N THR A 208 -9.13 -15.19 2.77
CA THR A 208 -8.59 -16.24 1.90
C THR A 208 -9.39 -17.54 2.02
N SER A 209 -9.79 -17.92 3.24
CA SER A 209 -10.63 -19.11 3.45
C SER A 209 -12.04 -18.93 2.86
N LYS A 210 -12.65 -17.74 2.96
CA LYS A 210 -13.95 -17.44 2.35
C LYS A 210 -13.85 -17.33 0.82
N CYS A 211 -12.79 -16.73 0.27
CA CYS A 211 -12.49 -16.70 -1.16
C CYS A 211 -12.26 -18.13 -1.71
N GLY A 212 -11.54 -18.98 -0.98
CA GLY A 212 -11.39 -20.40 -1.28
C GLY A 212 -12.73 -21.14 -1.32
N LYS A 213 -13.62 -20.86 -0.36
CA LYS A 213 -14.97 -21.43 -0.30
C LYS A 213 -15.86 -20.96 -1.48
N THR A 214 -15.83 -19.68 -1.85
CA THR A 214 -16.60 -19.16 -3.00
C THR A 214 -16.04 -19.64 -4.33
N LYS A 215 -14.71 -19.73 -4.48
CA LYS A 215 -14.02 -20.30 -5.65
C LYS A 215 -14.33 -21.79 -5.83
N ARG A 216 -14.43 -22.56 -4.74
CA ARG A 216 -14.90 -23.96 -4.77
C ARG A 216 -16.36 -24.06 -5.19
N LYS A 217 -17.26 -23.24 -4.62
CA LYS A 217 -18.68 -23.20 -4.99
C LYS A 217 -18.92 -22.80 -6.46
N THR A 218 -18.17 -21.84 -7.00
CA THR A 218 -18.26 -21.42 -8.40
C THR A 218 -17.69 -22.46 -9.36
N LYS A 219 -16.55 -23.09 -9.03
CA LYS A 219 -16.03 -24.25 -9.80
C LYS A 219 -17.05 -25.38 -9.84
N LEU A 220 -17.63 -25.76 -8.71
CA LEU A 220 -18.66 -26.81 -8.62
C LEU A 220 -19.88 -26.46 -9.48
N ARG A 221 -20.37 -25.21 -9.43
CA ARG A 221 -21.49 -24.76 -10.26
C ARG A 221 -21.16 -24.80 -11.77
N ARG A 222 -19.93 -24.45 -12.15
CA ARG A 222 -19.45 -24.58 -13.55
C ARG A 222 -19.38 -26.05 -13.99
N TRP A 223 -18.91 -26.94 -13.13
CA TRP A 223 -18.90 -28.39 -13.38
C TRP A 223 -20.32 -28.94 -13.51
N ILE A 224 -21.21 -28.64 -12.59
CA ILE A 224 -22.62 -29.04 -12.64
C ILE A 224 -23.29 -28.51 -13.92
N LYS A 225 -23.07 -27.25 -14.30
CA LYS A 225 -23.59 -26.70 -15.56
C LYS A 225 -23.05 -27.43 -16.80
N LYS A 226 -21.76 -27.77 -16.83
CA LYS A 226 -21.16 -28.56 -17.91
C LYS A 226 -21.84 -29.94 -17.98
N VAL A 227 -21.95 -30.63 -16.85
CA VAL A 227 -22.60 -31.94 -16.75
C VAL A 227 -24.06 -31.88 -17.19
N MET A 228 -24.84 -30.90 -16.71
CA MET A 228 -26.22 -30.67 -17.15
C MET A 228 -26.33 -30.43 -18.66
N THR A 229 -25.37 -29.69 -19.25
CA THR A 229 -25.33 -29.46 -20.69
C THR A 229 -25.04 -30.75 -21.47
N TYR A 230 -24.12 -31.59 -20.98
CA TYR A 230 -23.82 -32.89 -21.57
C TYR A 230 -25.00 -33.86 -21.46
N ILE A 231 -25.67 -33.92 -20.30
CA ILE A 231 -26.85 -34.76 -20.08
C ILE A 231 -27.99 -34.30 -21.00
N PHE A 232 -28.29 -33.00 -21.04
CA PHE A 232 -29.34 -32.44 -21.88
C PHE A 232 -29.11 -32.70 -23.38
N LEU A 233 -27.87 -32.56 -23.85
CA LEU A 233 -27.51 -32.85 -25.24
C LEU A 233 -27.65 -34.35 -25.56
N GLY A 234 -27.29 -35.23 -24.62
CA GLY A 234 -27.45 -36.67 -24.75
C GLY A 234 -28.91 -37.11 -24.76
N THR A 235 -29.75 -36.59 -23.86
CA THR A 235 -31.18 -36.93 -23.80
C THR A 235 -31.95 -36.39 -25.00
N CYS A 236 -31.62 -35.19 -25.50
CA CYS A 236 -32.21 -34.70 -26.74
C CYS A 236 -31.79 -35.53 -27.95
N GLY A 237 -30.52 -35.97 -28.04
CA GLY A 237 -30.05 -36.84 -29.12
C GLY A 237 -30.76 -38.20 -29.12
N ALA A 238 -30.98 -38.79 -27.94
CA ALA A 238 -31.64 -40.09 -27.80
C ALA A 238 -33.14 -40.06 -28.15
N LEU A 239 -33.81 -38.92 -27.98
CA LEU A 239 -35.23 -38.75 -28.31
C LEU A 239 -35.49 -38.53 -29.81
N VAL A 240 -34.49 -38.05 -30.57
CA VAL A 240 -34.62 -37.83 -32.02
C VAL A 240 -34.78 -39.16 -32.77
N ILE A 241 -34.10 -40.21 -32.33
CA ILE A 241 -34.08 -41.53 -32.98
C ILE A 241 -35.45 -42.24 -32.95
N PRO A 242 -36.14 -42.40 -31.80
CA PRO A 242 -37.47 -43.00 -31.76
C PRO A 242 -38.54 -42.12 -32.42
N ILE A 243 -38.41 -40.79 -32.39
CA ILE A 243 -39.30 -39.89 -33.14
C ILE A 243 -39.12 -40.10 -34.65
N LEU A 244 -37.89 -40.31 -35.12
CA LEU A 244 -37.62 -40.63 -36.53
C LEU A 244 -38.22 -41.98 -36.94
N ILE A 245 -38.05 -43.00 -36.11
CA ILE A 245 -38.60 -44.35 -36.35
C ILE A 245 -40.14 -44.30 -36.36
N LEU A 246 -40.76 -43.60 -35.41
CA LEU A 246 -42.20 -43.42 -35.34
C LEU A 246 -42.76 -42.61 -36.53
N ALA A 247 -42.04 -41.59 -36.99
CA ALA A 247 -42.39 -40.84 -38.20
C ALA A 247 -42.25 -41.70 -39.47
N PHE A 248 -41.24 -42.56 -39.53
CA PHE A 248 -41.04 -43.52 -40.63
C PHE A 248 -42.12 -44.61 -40.66
N HIS A 249 -42.60 -45.05 -39.50
CA HIS A 249 -43.73 -45.98 -39.41
C HIS A 249 -45.09 -45.31 -39.65
N SER A 250 -45.20 -44.01 -39.37
CA SER A 250 -46.43 -43.22 -39.65
C SER A 250 -46.53 -42.79 -41.12
N MET A 251 -45.53 -43.09 -41.96
CA MET A 251 -45.50 -42.75 -43.39
C MET A 251 -46.48 -43.56 -44.27
N VAL A 252 -47.44 -44.28 -43.67
CA VAL A 252 -48.57 -44.88 -44.41
C VAL A 252 -49.79 -43.95 -44.44
N ALA A 253 -49.81 -42.82 -43.72
CA ALA A 253 -50.88 -41.83 -43.87
C ALA A 253 -50.40 -40.36 -43.75
N MET A 254 -50.44 -39.70 -44.91
CA MET A 254 -50.67 -38.25 -45.11
C MET A 254 -49.56 -37.20 -44.84
N VAL A 255 -49.20 -36.55 -45.96
CA VAL A 255 -49.08 -35.09 -46.23
C VAL A 255 -47.89 -34.32 -45.67
N VAL A 256 -46.95 -34.02 -46.57
CA VAL A 256 -46.07 -32.83 -46.85
C VAL A 256 -45.85 -31.72 -45.78
N ALA A 257 -46.68 -31.56 -44.75
CA ALA A 257 -46.55 -30.52 -43.72
C ALA A 257 -45.45 -30.72 -42.65
N PRO A 258 -45.04 -31.94 -42.23
CA PRO A 258 -44.15 -32.12 -41.08
C PRO A 258 -42.71 -31.60 -41.29
N VAL A 259 -42.22 -31.61 -42.54
CA VAL A 259 -40.81 -31.29 -42.85
C VAL A 259 -40.51 -29.81 -42.62
N LEU A 260 -41.45 -28.91 -42.97
CA LEU A 260 -41.32 -27.46 -42.74
C LEU A 260 -41.40 -27.09 -41.25
N PHE A 261 -42.18 -27.85 -40.46
CA PHE A 261 -42.30 -27.62 -39.03
C PHE A 261 -41.02 -28.01 -38.27
N VAL A 262 -40.34 -29.10 -38.66
CA VAL A 262 -39.07 -29.54 -38.06
C VAL A 262 -37.91 -28.60 -38.40
N LEU A 263 -37.82 -28.11 -39.64
CA LEU A 263 -36.81 -27.13 -40.06
C LEU A 263 -37.05 -25.73 -39.45
N GLY A 264 -38.32 -25.30 -39.35
CA GLY A 264 -38.70 -24.03 -38.73
C GLY A 264 -38.48 -24.00 -37.21
N SER A 265 -38.81 -25.09 -36.52
CA SER A 265 -38.60 -25.24 -35.08
C SER A 265 -37.11 -25.31 -34.71
N LEU A 266 -36.28 -26.01 -35.49
CA LEU A 266 -34.83 -26.04 -35.29
C LEU A 266 -34.20 -24.65 -35.44
N SER A 267 -34.65 -23.87 -36.43
CA SER A 267 -34.20 -22.50 -36.67
C SER A 267 -34.59 -21.53 -35.53
N LEU A 268 -35.77 -21.72 -34.94
CA LEU A 268 -36.23 -20.99 -33.74
C LEU A 268 -35.43 -21.37 -32.50
N VAL A 269 -35.13 -22.66 -32.31
CA VAL A 269 -34.31 -23.17 -31.20
C VAL A 269 -32.87 -22.65 -31.28
N LEU A 270 -32.26 -22.65 -32.47
CA LEU A 270 -30.92 -22.09 -32.70
C LEU A 270 -30.87 -20.56 -32.48
N LYS A 271 -31.92 -19.83 -32.85
CA LYS A 271 -32.06 -18.38 -32.54
C LYS A 271 -32.21 -18.16 -31.03
N LYS A 272 -33.05 -18.93 -30.34
CA LYS A 272 -33.24 -18.85 -28.87
C LYS A 272 -31.94 -19.22 -28.12
N LEU A 273 -31.18 -20.20 -28.60
CA LEU A 273 -29.84 -20.54 -28.08
C LEU A 273 -28.82 -19.41 -28.27
N LYS A 274 -28.79 -18.75 -29.44
CA LYS A 274 -27.95 -17.55 -29.68
C LYS A 274 -28.32 -16.38 -28.75
N VAL A 275 -29.61 -16.15 -28.52
CA VAL A 275 -30.10 -15.11 -27.59
C VAL A 275 -29.78 -15.47 -26.14
N ALA A 276 -29.92 -16.74 -25.74
CA ALA A 276 -29.53 -17.23 -24.42
C ALA A 276 -28.02 -17.12 -24.20
N ARG A 277 -27.20 -17.40 -25.22
CA ARG A 277 -25.73 -17.27 -25.18
C ARG A 277 -25.28 -15.81 -25.11
N LYS A 278 -26.04 -14.87 -25.71
CA LYS A 278 -25.81 -13.41 -25.54
C LYS A 278 -26.25 -12.91 -24.16
N LYS A 279 -27.31 -13.45 -23.55
CA LYS A 279 -27.70 -13.16 -22.16
C LYS A 279 -26.76 -13.79 -21.11
N LEU A 280 -25.97 -14.79 -21.48
CA LEU A 280 -25.02 -15.51 -20.62
C LEU A 280 -23.68 -14.77 -20.37
N LYS A 281 -23.50 -13.55 -20.88
CA LYS A 281 -22.32 -12.73 -20.56
C LYS A 281 -22.45 -11.97 -19.23
N LYS A 282 -23.62 -11.95 -18.59
CA LYS A 282 -23.77 -11.36 -17.25
C LYS A 282 -23.19 -12.33 -16.20
N LYS A 283 -22.11 -11.89 -15.53
CA LYS A 283 -21.48 -12.59 -14.39
C LYS A 283 -22.56 -12.94 -13.36
N THR A 284 -22.56 -14.16 -12.84
CA THR A 284 -23.52 -14.51 -11.77
C THR A 284 -23.16 -13.76 -10.47
N PRO A 285 -24.13 -13.48 -9.57
CA PRO A 285 -23.85 -12.80 -8.30
C PRO A 285 -22.74 -13.48 -7.48
N CYS A 286 -22.71 -14.82 -7.50
CA CYS A 286 -21.68 -15.61 -6.82
C CYS A 286 -20.29 -15.49 -7.47
N GLU A 287 -20.23 -15.28 -8.79
CA GLU A 287 -18.97 -15.03 -9.50
C GLU A 287 -18.46 -13.61 -9.23
N ARG A 288 -19.33 -12.59 -9.26
CA ARG A 288 -18.99 -11.20 -8.88
C ARG A 288 -18.42 -11.12 -7.47
N LEU A 289 -19.15 -11.67 -6.49
CA LEU A 289 -18.67 -11.71 -5.10
C LEU A 289 -17.34 -12.47 -4.97
N GLY A 290 -17.14 -13.52 -5.77
CA GLY A 290 -15.86 -14.24 -5.80
C GLY A 290 -14.69 -13.39 -6.31
N MET A 291 -14.91 -12.54 -7.32
CA MET A 291 -13.89 -11.62 -7.84
C MET A 291 -13.60 -10.49 -6.85
N GLN A 292 -14.64 -9.90 -6.26
CA GLN A 292 -14.50 -8.87 -5.22
C GLN A 292 -13.68 -9.39 -4.03
N LEU A 293 -13.96 -10.61 -3.57
CA LEU A 293 -13.20 -11.26 -2.50
C LEU A 293 -11.76 -11.62 -2.91
N ASP A 294 -11.50 -11.95 -4.17
CA ASP A 294 -10.13 -12.19 -4.68
C ASP A 294 -9.32 -10.88 -4.69
N ILE A 295 -9.91 -9.79 -5.17
CA ILE A 295 -9.28 -8.45 -5.17
C ILE A 295 -8.98 -8.01 -3.74
N ALA A 296 -9.96 -8.10 -2.82
CA ALA A 296 -9.78 -7.75 -1.42
C ALA A 296 -8.68 -8.60 -0.76
N ALA A 297 -8.66 -9.92 -1.00
CA ALA A 297 -7.64 -10.80 -0.44
C ALA A 297 -6.23 -10.46 -0.94
N ARG A 298 -6.07 -10.10 -2.24
CA ARG A 298 -4.79 -9.62 -2.77
C ARG A 298 -4.37 -8.29 -2.14
N GLY A 299 -5.31 -7.37 -1.96
CA GLY A 299 -5.06 -6.09 -1.29
C GLY A 299 -4.53 -6.28 0.13
N VAL A 300 -5.16 -7.16 0.93
CA VAL A 300 -4.66 -7.47 2.29
C VAL A 300 -3.31 -8.17 2.26
N TYR A 301 -3.05 -9.06 1.29
CA TYR A 301 -1.74 -9.71 1.17
C TYR A 301 -0.62 -8.69 0.91
N ILE A 302 -0.85 -7.75 -0.01
CA ILE A 302 0.10 -6.68 -0.32
C ILE A 302 0.32 -5.83 0.94
N LEU A 303 -0.76 -5.44 1.61
CA LEU A 303 -0.71 -4.65 2.84
C LEU A 303 0.19 -5.27 3.91
N ILE A 304 0.01 -6.56 4.19
CA ILE A 304 0.84 -7.28 5.17
C ILE A 304 2.31 -7.23 4.78
N LYS A 305 2.62 -7.47 3.50
CA LYS A 305 4.00 -7.46 3.00
C LYS A 305 4.65 -6.07 3.12
N ASP A 306 3.88 -5.01 2.86
CA ASP A 306 4.34 -3.63 3.01
C ASP A 306 4.64 -3.33 4.48
N PHE A 307 3.74 -3.72 5.39
CA PHE A 307 3.94 -3.53 6.84
C PHE A 307 5.09 -4.37 7.41
N ASP A 308 5.36 -5.57 6.91
CA ASP A 308 6.54 -6.35 7.29
C ASP A 308 7.84 -5.63 6.90
N THR A 309 7.83 -4.99 5.74
CA THR A 309 8.98 -4.23 5.26
C THR A 309 9.17 -2.95 6.08
N ILE A 310 8.09 -2.20 6.30
CA ILE A 310 8.06 -0.95 7.07
C ILE A 310 8.45 -1.21 8.52
N SER A 311 7.87 -2.21 9.19
CA SER A 311 8.13 -2.52 10.61
C SER A 311 9.60 -2.83 10.86
N ARG A 312 10.23 -3.63 9.99
CA ARG A 312 11.66 -3.93 10.06
C ARG A 312 12.54 -2.69 9.89
N LEU A 313 12.16 -1.77 9.00
CA LEU A 313 12.88 -0.50 8.81
C LEU A 313 12.71 0.41 10.03
N VAL A 314 11.48 0.51 10.56
CA VAL A 314 11.19 1.30 11.77
C VAL A 314 11.96 0.77 12.97
N GLN A 315 11.99 -0.55 13.19
CA GLN A 315 12.74 -1.16 14.28
C GLN A 315 14.24 -0.85 14.17
N ARG A 316 14.83 -1.03 12.98
CA ARG A 316 16.25 -0.73 12.76
C ARG A 316 16.57 0.75 13.03
N LEU A 317 15.76 1.66 12.48
CA LEU A 317 15.95 3.10 12.68
C LEU A 317 15.71 3.53 14.13
N HIS A 318 14.76 2.89 14.82
CA HIS A 318 14.52 3.11 16.24
C HIS A 318 15.76 2.73 17.06
N ASP A 319 16.27 1.51 16.87
CA ASP A 319 17.40 0.98 17.63
C ASP A 319 18.67 1.78 17.38
N GLU A 320 18.96 2.14 16.12
CA GLU A 320 20.09 3.01 15.77
C GLU A 320 19.97 4.39 16.42
N LEU A 321 18.78 5.00 16.38
CA LEU A 321 18.56 6.33 16.97
C LEU A 321 18.66 6.33 18.50
N GLU A 322 18.13 5.29 19.17
CA GLU A 322 18.30 5.13 20.61
C GLU A 322 19.76 4.89 20.98
N HIS A 323 20.48 4.12 20.16
CA HIS A 323 21.92 3.90 20.35
C HIS A 323 22.71 5.21 20.24
N GLU A 324 22.51 5.99 19.18
CA GLU A 324 23.17 7.29 19.02
C GLU A 324 22.84 8.24 20.18
N LYS A 325 21.57 8.28 20.61
CA LYS A 325 21.18 9.08 21.79
C LYS A 325 21.89 8.64 23.06
N PHE A 326 22.01 7.33 23.28
CA PHE A 326 22.72 6.78 24.43
C PHE A 326 24.21 7.16 24.41
N VAL A 327 24.86 7.05 23.25
CA VAL A 327 26.27 7.45 23.07
C VAL A 327 26.45 8.96 23.27
N ALA A 328 25.54 9.79 22.76
CA ALA A 328 25.52 11.23 22.99
C ALA A 328 25.34 11.59 24.47
N ASP A 329 24.46 10.89 25.20
CA ASP A 329 24.25 11.10 26.63
C ASP A 329 25.52 10.82 27.44
N ILE A 330 26.20 9.70 27.15
CA ILE A 330 27.48 9.37 27.80
C ILE A 330 28.52 10.46 27.52
N CYS A 331 28.59 10.96 26.28
CA CYS A 331 29.50 12.02 25.89
C CYS A 331 29.25 13.30 26.70
N VAL A 332 28.00 13.75 26.75
CA VAL A 332 27.59 14.95 27.48
C VAL A 332 27.88 14.82 28.98
N ARG A 333 27.57 13.67 29.60
CA ARG A 333 27.83 13.45 31.03
C ARG A 333 29.30 13.39 31.37
N LYS A 334 30.13 12.81 30.50
CA LYS A 334 31.58 12.69 30.75
C LYS A 334 32.32 14.00 30.49
N GLY A 335 31.84 14.84 29.57
CA GLY A 335 32.42 16.16 29.29
C GLY A 335 33.87 16.15 28.80
N LYS A 336 34.36 15.01 28.29
CA LYS A 336 35.74 14.86 27.79
C LYS A 336 35.80 15.14 26.29
N ASN A 337 36.64 16.10 25.88
CA ASN A 337 36.75 16.53 24.49
C ASN A 337 37.23 15.41 23.54
N GLU A 338 38.00 14.44 24.05
CA GLU A 338 38.42 13.26 23.29
C GLU A 338 37.22 12.37 22.93
N ILE A 339 36.28 12.20 23.87
CA ILE A 339 35.05 11.44 23.67
C ILE A 339 34.14 12.20 22.69
N LEU A 340 34.05 13.52 22.81
CA LEU A 340 33.27 14.36 21.90
C LEU A 340 33.70 14.18 20.44
N LYS A 341 35.02 14.18 20.18
CA LYS A 341 35.55 13.99 18.83
C LYS A 341 35.20 12.62 18.28
N GLU A 342 35.31 11.58 19.10
CA GLU A 342 35.03 10.22 18.67
C GLU A 342 33.54 10.01 18.36
N VAL A 343 32.64 10.51 19.24
CA VAL A 343 31.19 10.42 19.03
C VAL A 343 30.76 11.16 17.76
N LEU A 344 31.32 12.35 17.49
CA LEU A 344 31.01 13.06 16.26
C LEU A 344 31.58 12.39 15.01
N ARG A 345 32.75 11.75 15.11
CA ARG A 345 33.33 10.94 14.03
C ARG A 345 32.42 9.76 13.71
N GLU A 346 31.92 9.08 14.73
CA GLU A 346 30.97 7.97 14.61
C GLU A 346 29.65 8.43 13.95
N PHE A 347 29.02 9.49 14.45
CA PHE A 347 27.80 10.04 13.85
C PHE A 347 28.00 10.52 12.41
N GLN A 348 29.20 11.00 12.08
CA GLN A 348 29.51 11.37 10.71
C GLN A 348 29.60 10.14 9.78
N LEU A 349 30.17 9.03 10.25
CA LEU A 349 30.30 7.80 9.47
C LEU A 349 28.95 7.10 9.30
N ASN A 350 28.17 7.01 10.37
CA ASN A 350 26.90 6.27 10.36
C ASN A 350 25.74 7.13 9.85
N GLY A 351 25.81 8.45 9.99
CA GLY A 351 24.67 9.34 9.74
C GLY A 351 24.20 9.42 8.28
N SER A 352 25.07 9.16 7.30
CA SER A 352 24.60 9.02 5.91
C SER A 352 23.78 7.75 5.73
N SER A 353 24.24 6.62 6.29
CA SER A 353 23.51 5.35 6.24
C SER A 353 22.18 5.42 6.97
N PHE A 354 22.13 6.06 8.15
CA PHE A 354 20.90 6.30 8.89
C PHE A 354 19.88 7.09 8.05
N LEU A 355 20.30 8.18 7.42
CA LEU A 355 19.40 9.01 6.62
C LEU A 355 18.95 8.35 5.31
N GLU A 356 19.80 7.52 4.70
CA GLU A 356 19.42 6.70 3.56
C GLU A 356 18.34 5.68 3.95
N GLN A 357 18.49 5.01 5.10
CA GLN A 357 17.46 4.11 5.63
C GLN A 357 16.17 4.84 5.97
N LEU A 358 16.27 6.07 6.49
CA LEU A 358 15.12 6.91 6.78
C LEU A 358 14.38 7.35 5.50
N GLU A 359 15.13 7.66 4.43
CA GLU A 359 14.56 7.93 3.10
C GLU A 359 13.92 6.66 2.49
N GLU A 360 14.52 5.50 2.70
CA GLU A 360 13.93 4.22 2.28
C GLU A 360 12.62 3.94 3.02
N LEU A 361 12.56 4.15 4.33
CA LEU A 361 11.31 4.06 5.09
C LEU A 361 10.23 4.99 4.53
N GLU A 362 10.59 6.24 4.22
CA GLU A 362 9.67 7.19 3.61
C GLU A 362 9.12 6.69 2.26
N LYS A 363 9.97 6.15 1.39
CA LYS A 363 9.57 5.56 0.11
C LYS A 363 8.61 4.40 0.29
N GLN A 364 8.90 3.49 1.22
CA GLN A 364 8.03 2.34 1.52
C GLN A 364 6.65 2.79 2.03
N ILE A 365 6.58 3.87 2.80
CA ILE A 365 5.30 4.45 3.23
C ILE A 365 4.50 5.00 2.03
N TYR A 366 5.14 5.72 1.11
CA TYR A 366 4.48 6.21 -0.11
C TYR A 366 3.98 5.07 -1.01
N LEU A 367 4.72 3.97 -1.10
CA LEU A 367 4.31 2.79 -1.85
C LEU A 367 3.11 2.10 -1.22
N CYS A 368 3.10 1.96 0.11
CA CYS A 368 1.95 1.44 0.83
C CYS A 368 0.69 2.28 0.56
N PHE A 369 0.79 3.61 0.56
CA PHE A 369 -0.33 4.49 0.15
C PHE A 369 -0.81 4.19 -1.28
N LEU A 370 0.12 3.99 -2.21
CA LEU A 370 -0.19 3.65 -3.59
C LEU A 370 -0.91 2.31 -3.73
N ASP A 371 -0.42 1.28 -3.05
CA ASP A 371 -0.98 -0.05 -3.12
C ASP A 371 -2.34 -0.15 -2.42
N ILE A 372 -2.53 0.56 -1.30
CA ILE A 372 -3.83 0.70 -0.66
C ILE A 372 -4.82 1.37 -1.61
N ASN A 373 -4.46 2.52 -2.18
CA ASN A 373 -5.36 3.28 -3.04
C ASN A 373 -5.73 2.47 -4.30
N ARG A 374 -4.73 1.86 -4.95
CA ARG A 374 -4.93 1.01 -6.11
C ARG A 374 -5.85 -0.17 -5.81
N SER A 375 -5.65 -0.86 -4.69
CA SER A 375 -6.45 -2.03 -4.31
C SER A 375 -7.89 -1.65 -3.98
N ARG A 376 -8.12 -0.50 -3.33
CA ARG A 376 -9.45 0.06 -3.08
C ARG A 376 -10.17 0.43 -4.38
N ARG A 377 -9.49 1.09 -5.31
CA ARG A 377 -10.03 1.47 -6.62
C ARG A 377 -10.47 0.26 -7.44
N LEU A 378 -9.59 -0.75 -7.55
CA LEU A 378 -9.90 -2.00 -8.27
C LEU A 378 -11.10 -2.73 -7.67
N LEU A 379 -11.21 -2.74 -6.34
CA LEU A 379 -12.36 -3.35 -5.67
C LEU A 379 -13.64 -2.57 -5.96
N PHE A 380 -13.59 -1.25 -5.88
CA PHE A 380 -14.73 -0.39 -6.17
C PHE A 380 -15.24 -0.55 -7.61
N GLU A 381 -14.34 -0.56 -8.60
CA GLU A 381 -14.68 -0.81 -10.01
C GLU A 381 -15.41 -2.15 -10.21
N GLU A 382 -15.00 -3.22 -9.52
CA GLU A 382 -15.66 -4.52 -9.59
C GLU A 382 -16.97 -4.57 -8.78
N ILE A 383 -17.18 -3.67 -7.80
CA ILE A 383 -18.46 -3.54 -7.09
C ILE A 383 -19.49 -2.87 -8.00
N ILE A 384 -19.09 -1.83 -8.75
CA ILE A 384 -20.01 -1.09 -9.65
C ILE A 384 -20.21 -1.77 -11.02
N SER A 385 -19.38 -2.75 -11.40
CA SER A 385 -19.46 -3.50 -12.67
C SER A 385 -20.57 -4.56 -12.70
#